data_AF-A0A8H9XGJ5-F1
#
_entry.id   AF-A0A8H9XGJ5-F1
#
_cell.length_a   1.000
_cell.length_b   1.000
_cell.length_c   1.000
_cell.angle_alpha   90.00
_cell.angle_beta   90.00
_cell.angle_gamma   90.00
#
_symmetry.space_group_name_H-M   'P 1'
#
loop_
_entity.id
_entity.type
_entity.pdbx_description
1 polymer ?
#
loop_
_entity_poly.entity_id
_entity_poly.type
_entity_poly.pdbx_seq_one_letter_code
_entity_poly.pdbx_strand_id
1 'polypeptide(L)'
;MLKQRRMYADQVAASLFEAEQAIDAALAKTAALAGVMPALRAEAGLSALIGQEAVEWTSRSISALAEARRAVVEAHKELSTAQKQIGLGAVLYGDGAPKPQDAVRAPALRSVDGAAA
;
A
#
# COMPACT_ATOMS: atom_id res chain seq x y z
N MET A 1 -4.86 10.43 33.34
CA MET A 1 -4.14 11.10 32.24
C MET A 1 -3.35 10.14 31.30
N LEU A 2 -2.86 8.97 31.72
CA LEU A 2 -2.16 8.02 30.82
C LEU A 2 -3.11 7.12 29.99
N LYS A 3 -4.12 6.52 30.64
CA LYS A 3 -5.11 5.65 29.98
C LYS A 3 -5.80 6.33 28.79
N GLN A 4 -6.19 7.59 28.95
CA GLN A 4 -6.84 8.38 27.89
C GLN A 4 -5.92 8.59 26.68
N ARG A 5 -4.65 8.97 26.91
CA ARG A 5 -3.66 9.16 25.84
C ARG A 5 -3.42 7.87 25.07
N ARG A 6 -3.33 6.74 25.77
CA ARG A 6 -3.20 5.42 25.15
C ARG A 6 -4.41 5.08 24.29
N MET A 7 -5.62 5.27 24.82
CA MET A 7 -6.85 5.02 24.06
C MET A 7 -6.91 5.84 22.77
N TYR A 8 -6.52 7.12 22.80
CA TYR A 8 -6.45 7.94 21.58
C TYR A 8 -5.36 7.50 20.61
N ALA A 9 -4.19 7.10 21.12
CA ALA A 9 -3.12 6.57 20.27
C ALA A 9 -3.55 5.25 19.58
N ASP A 10 -4.23 4.36 20.30
CA ASP A 10 -4.75 3.10 19.76
C ASP A 10 -5.80 3.36 18.66
N GLN A 11 -6.68 4.36 18.85
CA GLN A 11 -7.63 4.79 17.82
C GLN A 11 -6.94 5.33 16.56
N VAL A 12 -5.94 6.19 16.73
CA VAL A 12 -5.17 6.73 15.60
C VAL A 12 -4.43 5.61 14.87
N ALA A 13 -3.84 4.66 15.59
CA ALA A 13 -3.15 3.51 15.00
C ALA A 13 -4.13 2.63 14.19
N ALA A 14 -5.32 2.35 14.73
CA ALA A 14 -6.35 1.60 14.00
C ALA A 14 -6.74 2.30 12.70
N SER A 15 -7.05 3.60 12.74
CA SER A 15 -7.40 4.37 11.54
C SER A 15 -6.26 4.44 10.52
N LEU A 16 -5.00 4.51 10.97
CA LEU A 16 -3.84 4.46 10.10
C LEU A 16 -3.76 3.14 9.33
N PHE A 17 -3.91 2.00 10.01
CA PHE A 17 -3.88 0.69 9.37
C PHE A 17 -5.05 0.47 8.41
N GLU A 18 -6.23 0.99 8.73
CA GLU A 18 -7.38 0.98 7.81
C GLU A 18 -7.09 1.81 6.54
N ALA A 19 -6.50 3.00 6.70
CA ALA A 19 -6.13 3.85 5.57
C ALA A 19 -5.06 3.21 4.68
N GLU A 20 -4.01 2.62 5.27
CA GLU A 20 -2.96 1.88 4.54
C GLU A 20 -3.57 0.73 3.72
N GLN A 21 -4.44 -0.09 4.33
CA GLN A 21 -5.11 -1.20 3.64
C GLN A 21 -6.03 -0.73 2.51
N ALA A 22 -6.79 0.35 2.74
CA ALA A 22 -7.70 0.88 1.72
C ALA A 22 -6.94 1.38 0.49
N ILE A 23 -5.80 2.06 0.68
CA ILE A 23 -4.94 2.53 -0.43
C ILE A 23 -4.35 1.33 -1.18
N ASP A 24 -3.84 0.32 -0.48
CA ASP A 24 -3.26 -0.88 -1.10
C ASP A 24 -4.32 -1.64 -1.92
N ALA A 25 -5.54 -1.77 -1.39
CA ALA A 25 -6.65 -2.37 -2.12
C ALA A 25 -7.04 -1.55 -3.37
N ALA A 26 -7.11 -0.22 -3.26
CA ALA A 26 -7.40 0.66 -4.38
C ALA A 26 -6.32 0.57 -5.47
N LEU A 27 -5.04 0.54 -5.09
CA LEU A 27 -3.93 0.40 -6.01
C LEU A 27 -4.01 -0.92 -6.78
N ALA A 28 -4.24 -2.04 -6.07
CA ALA A 28 -4.37 -3.36 -6.69
C ALA A 28 -5.53 -3.44 -7.70
N LYS A 29 -6.71 -2.91 -7.34
CA LYS A 29 -7.88 -2.93 -8.23
C LYS A 29 -7.72 -2.00 -9.43
N THR A 30 -7.12 -0.83 -9.25
CA THR A 30 -6.85 0.11 -10.34
C THR A 30 -5.83 -0.47 -11.33
N ALA A 31 -4.78 -1.14 -10.83
CA ALA A 31 -3.80 -1.83 -11.67
C ALA A 31 -4.44 -2.96 -12.49
N ALA A 32 -5.34 -3.75 -11.87
CA ALA A 32 -6.06 -4.80 -12.58
C ALA A 32 -6.95 -4.22 -13.70
N LEU A 33 -7.65 -3.11 -13.44
CA LEU A 33 -8.45 -2.39 -14.44
C LEU A 33 -7.59 -1.91 -15.63
N ALA A 34 -6.42 -1.33 -15.36
CA ALA A 34 -5.50 -0.86 -16.39
C ALA A 34 -5.06 -1.97 -17.36
N GLY A 35 -4.93 -3.21 -16.86
CA GLY A 35 -4.60 -4.37 -17.69
C GLY A 35 -5.78 -4.93 -18.48
N VAL A 36 -6.96 -5.03 -17.86
CA VAL A 36 -8.15 -5.63 -18.49
C VAL A 36 -8.64 -4.83 -19.70
N MET A 37 -8.61 -3.49 -19.63
CA MET A 37 -9.10 -2.63 -20.72
C MET A 37 -8.41 -2.89 -22.08
N PRO A 38 -7.07 -2.79 -22.21
CA PRO A 38 -6.40 -3.05 -23.48
C PRO A 38 -6.45 -4.52 -23.90
N ALA A 39 -6.54 -5.46 -22.96
CA ALA A 39 -6.67 -6.89 -23.24
C ALA A 39 -8.02 -7.20 -23.92
N LEU A 40 -9.14 -6.82 -23.29
CA LEU A 40 -10.48 -7.04 -23.85
C LEU A 40 -10.68 -6.28 -25.16
N ARG A 41 -10.12 -5.07 -25.27
CA ARG A 41 -10.12 -4.31 -26.53
C ARG A 41 -9.43 -5.10 -27.66
N ALA A 42 -8.29 -5.72 -27.37
CA ALA A 42 -7.56 -6.53 -28.35
C ALA A 42 -8.32 -7.83 -28.71
N GLU A 43 -8.88 -8.53 -27.71
CA GLU A 43 -9.72 -9.71 -27.92
C GLU A 43 -10.95 -9.42 -28.78
N ALA A 44 -11.54 -8.24 -28.63
CA ALA A 44 -12.66 -7.77 -29.44
C ALA A 44 -12.26 -7.30 -30.85
N GLY A 45 -10.97 -7.34 -31.23
CA GLY A 45 -10.49 -6.88 -32.53
C GLY A 45 -10.64 -5.37 -32.75
N LEU A 46 -10.76 -4.58 -31.68
CA LEU A 46 -10.98 -3.14 -31.76
C LEU A 46 -9.65 -2.37 -31.91
N SER A 47 -9.71 -1.20 -32.55
CA SER A 47 -8.56 -0.29 -32.68
C SER A 47 -7.97 0.08 -31.31
N ALA A 48 -6.64 0.23 -31.24
CA ALA A 48 -5.92 0.67 -30.03
C ALA A 48 -6.28 2.09 -29.58
N LEU A 49 -6.85 2.91 -30.47
CA LEU A 49 -7.32 4.25 -30.12
C LEU A 49 -8.60 4.23 -29.27
N ILE A 50 -9.37 3.12 -29.31
CA ILE A 50 -10.58 2.98 -28.52
C ILE A 50 -10.22 2.84 -27.04
N GLY A 51 -10.66 3.79 -26.23
CA GLY A 51 -10.44 3.81 -24.78
C GLY A 51 -9.05 4.25 -24.33
N GLN A 52 -8.22 4.79 -25.24
CA GLN A 52 -6.85 5.24 -24.92
C GLN A 52 -6.83 6.25 -23.76
N GLU A 53 -7.73 7.24 -23.75
CA GLU A 53 -7.81 8.22 -22.65
C GLU A 53 -8.17 7.55 -21.31
N ALA A 54 -9.03 6.53 -21.31
CA ALA A 54 -9.37 5.80 -20.09
C ALA A 54 -8.15 5.04 -19.54
N VAL A 55 -7.34 4.42 -20.41
CA VAL A 55 -6.07 3.78 -20.04
C VAL A 55 -5.09 4.81 -19.46
N GLU A 56 -4.99 5.99 -20.07
CA GLU A 56 -4.13 7.07 -19.59
C GLU A 56 -4.56 7.59 -18.21
N TRP A 57 -5.85 7.90 -18.03
CA TRP A 57 -6.36 8.35 -16.73
C TRP A 57 -6.20 7.28 -15.65
N THR A 58 -6.45 6.00 -15.97
CA THR A 58 -6.24 4.89 -15.03
C THR A 58 -4.76 4.77 -14.65
N SER A 59 -3.84 4.93 -15.60
CA SER A 59 -2.40 4.92 -15.33
C SER A 59 -1.98 6.08 -14.41
N ARG A 60 -2.53 7.27 -14.62
CA ARG A 60 -2.30 8.42 -13.74
C ARG A 60 -2.83 8.17 -12.33
N SER A 61 -4.00 7.54 -12.19
CA SER A 61 -4.57 7.16 -10.90
C SER A 61 -3.68 6.16 -10.15
N ILE A 62 -3.06 5.19 -10.85
CA ILE A 62 -2.10 4.26 -10.24
C ILE A 62 -0.91 5.01 -9.65
N SER A 63 -0.32 5.95 -10.40
CA SER A 63 0.79 6.78 -9.90
C SER A 63 0.40 7.58 -8.66
N ALA A 64 -0.78 8.22 -8.69
CA ALA A 64 -1.28 8.98 -7.55
C ALA A 64 -1.52 8.11 -6.30
N LEU A 65 -2.04 6.89 -6.47
CA LEU A 65 -2.22 5.93 -5.37
C LEU A 65 -0.87 5.45 -4.81
N ALA A 66 0.13 5.23 -5.66
CA ALA A 66 1.47 4.87 -5.21
C ALA A 66 2.15 6.00 -4.39
N GLU A 67 1.95 7.25 -4.80
CA GLU A 67 2.39 8.43 -4.05
C GLU A 67 1.64 8.56 -2.71
N ALA A 68 0.31 8.39 -2.72
CA ALA A 68 -0.51 8.41 -1.51
C ALA A 68 -0.04 7.34 -0.50
N ARG A 69 0.24 6.12 -0.98
CA ARG A 69 0.79 5.05 -0.15
C ARG A 69 2.10 5.44 0.51
N ARG A 70 3.03 6.05 -0.25
CA ARG A 70 4.29 6.55 0.30
C ARG A 70 4.04 7.62 1.37
N ALA A 71 3.16 8.57 1.11
CA ALA A 71 2.84 9.64 2.05
C ALA A 71 2.28 9.09 3.38
N VAL A 72 1.40 8.09 3.32
CA VAL A 72 0.85 7.43 4.53
C VAL A 72 1.93 6.67 5.31
N VAL A 73 2.86 5.99 4.62
CA VAL A 73 3.99 5.32 5.27
C VAL A 73 4.91 6.33 5.97
N GLU A 74 5.16 7.51 5.39
CA GLU A 74 5.91 8.56 6.07
C GLU A 74 5.13 9.13 7.27
N ALA A 75 3.81 9.33 7.15
CA ALA A 75 2.95 9.74 8.26
C ALA A 75 3.00 8.73 9.43
N HIS A 76 3.03 7.43 9.16
CA HIS A 76 3.21 6.38 10.16
C HIS A 76 4.51 6.58 10.97
N LYS A 77 5.63 6.89 10.29
CA LYS A 77 6.91 7.13 10.96
C LYS A 77 6.83 8.36 11.87
N GLU A 78 6.22 9.44 11.41
CA GLU A 78 6.03 10.65 12.21
C GLU A 78 5.13 10.42 13.42
N LEU A 79 4.09 9.59 13.29
CA LEU A 79 3.24 9.20 14.42
C LEU A 79 4.01 8.42 15.49
N SER A 80 5.05 7.67 15.11
CA SER A 80 5.96 7.01 16.06
C SER A 80 6.76 8.03 16.88
N THR A 81 7.13 9.17 16.28
CA THR A 81 7.74 10.31 17.00
C THR A 81 6.72 10.98 17.92
N ALA A 82 5.50 11.24 17.42
CA ALA A 82 4.42 11.84 18.21
C ALA A 82 4.08 11.00 19.46
N GLN A 83 4.05 9.66 19.35
CA GLN A 83 3.85 8.74 20.48
C GLN A 83 4.86 9.00 21.61
N LYS A 84 6.14 9.25 21.28
CA LYS A 84 7.19 9.55 22.25
C LYS A 84 6.95 10.91 22.92
N GLN A 85 6.60 11.93 22.13
CA GLN A 85 6.33 13.28 22.62
C GLN A 85 5.16 13.32 23.61
N ILE A 86 4.12 12.50 23.37
CA ILE A 86 2.99 12.38 24.30
C ILE A 86 3.26 11.40 25.45
N GLY A 87 4.51 11.02 25.74
CA GLY A 87 4.87 10.20 26.88
C GLY A 87 4.36 8.76 26.81
N LEU A 88 4.13 8.23 25.61
CA LEU A 88 3.81 6.82 25.35
C LEU A 88 5.01 6.03 24.80
N GLY A 89 6.18 6.67 24.64
CA GLY A 89 7.39 6.03 24.10
C GLY A 89 8.09 5.05 25.06
N ALA A 90 7.81 5.13 26.36
CA ALA A 90 8.39 4.25 27.38
C ALA A 90 7.57 2.96 27.62
N VAL A 91 6.35 2.88 27.07
CA VAL A 91 5.53 1.66 27.09
C VAL A 91 5.76 0.99 25.76
N LEU A 92 6.59 -0.06 25.75
CA LEU A 92 6.84 -0.93 24.61
C LEU A 92 5.51 -1.33 23.97
N TYR A 93 5.13 -0.65 22.88
CA TYR A 93 4.17 -1.16 21.93
C TYR A 93 4.99 -2.06 20.99
N GLY A 94 5.04 -3.33 21.34
CA GLY A 94 5.83 -4.33 20.65
C GLY A 94 5.69 -5.65 21.38
N ASP A 95 4.97 -6.57 20.74
CA ASP A 95 5.17 -8.01 20.83
C ASP A 95 6.63 -8.40 20.48
N GLY A 96 7.60 -7.95 21.27
CA GLY A 96 8.96 -8.51 21.35
C GLY A 96 9.83 -8.51 20.09
N ALA A 97 9.36 -8.09 18.93
CA ALA A 97 10.13 -8.09 17.69
C ALA A 97 10.39 -6.65 17.22
N PRO A 98 11.66 -6.21 17.09
CA PRO A 98 11.95 -4.97 16.39
C PRO A 98 11.40 -5.06 14.96
N LYS A 99 10.58 -4.08 14.56
CA LYS A 99 10.12 -3.94 13.17
C LYS A 99 11.36 -3.97 12.27
N PRO A 100 11.44 -4.85 11.26
CA PRO A 100 12.58 -4.92 10.36
C PRO A 100 12.84 -3.53 9.79
N GLN A 101 14.06 -3.02 10.00
CA GLN A 101 14.47 -1.70 9.52
C GLN A 101 14.71 -1.70 8.01
N ASP A 102 14.90 -2.90 7.45
CA ASP A 102 15.02 -3.16 6.03
C ASP A 102 13.78 -3.88 5.52
N ALA A 103 13.37 -3.57 4.28
CA ALA A 103 12.45 -4.43 3.55
C ALA A 103 13.09 -5.83 3.51
N VAL A 104 12.53 -6.77 4.26
CA VAL A 104 12.91 -8.19 4.15
C VAL A 104 12.72 -8.54 2.69
N ARG A 105 13.83 -8.67 1.96
CA ARG A 105 13.80 -9.09 0.57
C ARG A 105 13.16 -10.46 0.58
N ALA A 106 11.91 -10.54 0.09
CA ALA A 106 11.26 -11.82 -0.10
C ALA A 106 12.24 -12.73 -0.87
N PRO A 107 12.37 -14.02 -0.49
CA PRO A 107 13.26 -14.93 -1.19
C PRO A 107 12.95 -14.84 -2.69
N ALA A 108 14.01 -14.72 -3.51
CA ALA A 108 13.87 -14.57 -4.94
C ALA A 108 12.96 -15.68 -5.46
N LEU A 109 11.91 -15.29 -6.20
CA LEU A 109 11.04 -16.25 -6.87
C LEU A 109 11.92 -17.13 -7.75
N ARG A 110 11.98 -18.42 -7.41
CA ARG A 110 12.75 -19.39 -8.18
C ARG A 110 12.07 -19.52 -9.54
N SER A 111 12.80 -19.26 -10.62
CA SER A 111 12.31 -19.59 -11.96
C SER A 111 12.01 -21.09 -11.96
N VAL A 112 10.77 -21.44 -12.30
CA VAL A 112 10.43 -22.81 -12.70
C VAL A 112 10.93 -22.98 -14.12
N ASP A 113 12.24 -23.13 -14.27
CA ASP A 113 12.83 -23.56 -15.53
C ASP A 113 12.48 -25.04 -15.72
N GLY A 114 11.53 -25.30 -16.62
CA GLY A 114 11.44 -26.55 -17.36
C GLY A 114 10.36 -27.54 -16.93
N ALA A 115 9.28 -27.57 -17.72
CA ALA A 115 8.65 -28.79 -18.26
C ALA A 115 7.75 -28.34 -19.43
N ALA A 116 7.77 -28.89 -20.63
CA ALA A 116 8.63 -29.84 -21.33
C ALA A 116 8.30 -29.65 -22.83
N ALA A 117 9.12 -30.28 -23.68
CA ALA A 117 9.00 -30.33 -25.14
C ALA A 117 7.62 -30.74 -25.67
#